data_AF-A0A2P5TK32-F1
#
_entry.id   AF-A0A2P5TK32-F1
#
_cell.length_a   1.000
_cell.length_b   1.000
_cell.length_c   1.000
_cell.angle_alpha   90.00
_cell.angle_beta   90.00
_cell.angle_gamma   90.00
#
_symmetry.space_group_name_H-M   'P 1'
#
loop_
_entity.id
_entity.type
_entity.pdbx_description
1 polymer ?
#
loop_
_entity_poly.entity_id
_entity_poly.type
_entity_poly.pdbx_seq_one_letter_code
_entity_poly.pdbx_strand_id
1 'polypeptide(L)'
;MNQREMFYGFYRAARLNESGFPVHLMDSTPDAQEQKYQIDRAALLAGFDDFTIMHAEWAADMALADRRRQHAEPSRHSVVIQMLMFTHGRVRRSF
;
A
#
# COMPACT_ATOMS: atom_id res chain seq x y z
N MET A 1 21.81 -11.86 1.52
CA MET A 1 20.66 -10.98 1.27
C MET A 1 21.19 -9.65 0.75
N ASN A 2 20.61 -9.09 -0.31
CA ASN A 2 20.96 -7.77 -0.86
C ASN A 2 19.83 -6.75 -0.62
N GLN A 3 20.08 -5.46 -0.88
CA GLN A 3 19.10 -4.38 -0.67
C GLN A 3 17.81 -4.58 -1.48
N ARG A 4 17.92 -5.13 -2.69
CA ARG A 4 16.76 -5.42 -3.54
C ARG A 4 15.87 -6.49 -2.92
N GLU A 5 16.45 -7.58 -2.43
CA GLU A 5 15.75 -8.67 -1.75
C GLU A 5 15.06 -8.16 -0.48
N MET A 6 15.74 -7.31 0.29
CA MET A 6 15.19 -6.65 1.48
C MET A 6 13.95 -5.82 1.15
N PHE A 7 14.07 -4.93 0.17
CA PHE A 7 12.96 -4.10 -0.28
C PHE A 7 11.76 -4.96 -0.74
N TYR A 8 11.99 -5.98 -1.58
CA TYR A 8 10.90 -6.85 -2.04
C TYR A 8 10.28 -7.68 -0.91
N GLY A 9 11.07 -8.08 0.09
CA GLY A 9 10.59 -8.74 1.29
C GLY A 9 9.59 -7.86 2.03
N PHE A 10 10.01 -6.64 2.40
CA PHE A 10 9.13 -5.69 3.10
C PHE A 10 7.90 -5.32 2.26
N TYR A 11 8.06 -5.15 0.95
CA TYR A 11 6.94 -4.85 0.06
C TYR A 11 5.90 -5.98 0.02
N ARG A 12 6.34 -7.25 0.07
CA ARG A 12 5.42 -8.40 0.16
C ARG A 12 4.72 -8.45 1.52
N ALA A 13 5.45 -8.24 2.61
CA ALA A 13 4.88 -8.20 3.95
C ALA A 13 3.83 -7.08 4.09
N ALA A 14 4.12 -5.88 3.56
CA ALA A 14 3.19 -4.76 3.50
C ALA A 14 1.92 -5.10 2.69
N ARG A 15 2.06 -5.83 1.58
CA ARG A 15 0.92 -6.30 0.78
C ARG A 15 0.08 -7.38 1.47
N LEU A 16 0.70 -8.27 2.24
CA LEU A 16 -0.04 -9.28 3.02
C LEU A 16 -0.88 -8.62 4.10
N ASN A 17 -0.32 -7.61 4.75
CA ASN A 17 -1.03 -6.78 5.71
C ASN A 17 -2.26 -6.08 5.08
N GLU A 18 -2.17 -5.73 3.79
CA GLU A 18 -3.27 -5.15 3.03
C GLU A 18 -4.34 -6.17 2.59
N SER A 19 -3.96 -7.42 2.31
CA SER A 19 -4.89 -8.45 1.82
C SER A 19 -5.86 -8.98 2.88
N GLY A 20 -5.67 -8.66 4.16
CA GLY A 20 -6.66 -8.84 5.21
C GLY A 20 -7.73 -7.74 5.15
N PHE A 21 -8.87 -8.01 4.53
CA PHE A 21 -10.00 -7.08 4.43
C PHE A 21 -10.61 -6.77 5.83
N PRO A 22 -11.35 -5.65 5.95
CA PRO A 22 -10.99 -4.42 6.66
C PRO A 22 -11.21 -4.53 8.19
N VAL A 23 -11.00 -3.42 8.91
CA VAL A 23 -11.30 -3.26 10.35
C VAL A 23 -10.22 -3.82 11.27
N HIS A 24 -9.09 -3.13 11.36
CA HIS A 24 -8.66 -2.51 12.61
C HIS A 24 -7.41 -1.67 12.33
N LEU A 25 -7.49 -0.38 12.62
CA LEU A 25 -6.51 0.65 12.30
C LEU A 25 -5.15 0.49 13.01
N MET A 26 -4.83 -0.63 13.67
CA MET A 26 -3.59 -0.74 14.46
C MET A 26 -2.90 -2.10 14.49
N ASP A 27 -3.51 -3.21 14.07
CA ASP A 27 -2.88 -4.51 14.21
C ASP A 27 -2.48 -5.05 12.84
N SER A 28 -1.16 -5.13 12.63
CA SER A 28 -0.63 -5.87 11.48
C SER A 28 -1.03 -7.34 11.64
N THR A 29 -1.40 -8.02 10.55
CA THR A 29 -1.72 -9.46 10.66
C THR A 29 -0.52 -10.21 11.26
N PRO A 30 -0.72 -11.21 12.13
CA PRO A 30 0.38 -11.96 12.76
C PRO A 30 1.40 -12.46 11.73
N ASP A 31 0.90 -12.92 10.57
CA ASP A 31 1.71 -13.39 9.45
C ASP A 31 2.57 -12.28 8.81
N ALA A 32 2.05 -11.05 8.71
CA ALA A 32 2.80 -9.92 8.18
C ALA A 32 3.89 -9.46 9.16
N GLN A 33 3.61 -9.44 10.47
CA GLN A 33 4.62 -9.12 11.48
C GLN A 33 5.72 -10.18 11.54
N GLU A 34 5.36 -11.46 11.48
CA GLU A 34 6.33 -12.54 11.48
C GLU A 34 7.25 -12.46 10.25
N GLN A 35 6.71 -12.14 9.07
CA GLN A 35 7.54 -11.92 7.89
C GLN A 35 8.47 -10.71 8.03
N LYS A 36 7.98 -9.58 8.54
CA LYS A 36 8.83 -8.40 8.80
C LYS A 36 9.99 -8.76 9.73
N TYR A 37 9.71 -9.44 10.85
CA TYR A 37 10.72 -9.90 11.79
C TYR A 37 11.75 -10.85 11.16
N GLN A 38 11.32 -11.78 10.31
CA GLN A 38 12.23 -12.68 9.59
C GLN A 38 13.13 -11.92 8.61
N ILE A 39 12.61 -10.90 7.92
CA ILE A 39 13.38 -10.04 7.01
C ILE A 39 14.38 -9.19 7.78
N ASP A 40 13.96 -8.58 8.90
CA ASP A 40 14.83 -7.79 9.78
C ASP A 40 16.01 -8.63 10.27
N ARG A 41 15.72 -9.83 10.79
CA ARG A 41 16.76 -10.76 11.25
C ARG A 41 17.71 -11.17 10.13
N ALA A 42 17.19 -11.44 8.94
CA ALA A 42 18.01 -11.79 7.79
C ALA A 42 18.88 -10.61 7.30
N ALA A 43 18.39 -9.38 7.40
CA ALA A 43 19.12 -8.17 7.04
C ALA A 43 20.25 -7.87 8.04
N LEU A 44 19.98 -8.01 9.34
CA LEU A 44 21.00 -7.90 10.39
C LEU A 44 22.11 -8.92 10.20
N LEU A 45 21.76 -10.18 9.93
CA LEU A 45 22.73 -11.25 9.64
C LEU A 45 23.53 -11.00 8.36
N ALA A 46 22.98 -10.25 7.41
CA ALA A 46 23.66 -9.84 6.18
C ALA A 46 24.54 -8.59 6.38
N GLY A 47 24.56 -8.01 7.58
CA GLY A 47 25.41 -6.86 7.93
C GLY A 47 24.80 -5.49 7.58
N PHE A 48 23.49 -5.41 7.33
CA PHE A 48 22.80 -4.12 7.21
C PHE A 48 22.62 -3.51 8.59
N ASP A 49 22.80 -2.19 8.68
CA ASP A 49 22.49 -1.42 9.87
C ASP A 49 20.97 -1.18 10.03
N ASP A 50 20.54 -0.94 11.27
CA ASP A 50 19.13 -0.71 11.61
C ASP A 50 18.51 0.43 10.80
N PHE A 51 19.28 1.48 10.49
CA PHE A 51 18.79 2.62 9.73
C PHE A 51 18.50 2.24 8.27
N THR A 52 19.36 1.45 7.63
CA THR A 52 19.16 0.91 6.29
C THR A 52 17.94 -0.01 6.23
N ILE A 53 17.73 -0.84 7.26
CA ILE A 53 16.58 -1.74 7.37
C ILE A 53 15.29 -0.93 7.49
N MET A 54 15.22 0.01 8.45
CA MET A 54 14.09 0.92 8.65
C MET A 54 13.76 1.71 7.38
N HIS A 55 14.78 2.20 6.66
CA HIS A 55 14.59 2.95 5.43
C HIS A 55 14.01 2.08 4.30
N ALA A 56 14.43 0.83 4.20
CA ALA A 56 13.88 -0.11 3.22
C ALA A 56 12.42 -0.48 3.53
N GLU A 57 12.08 -0.66 4.82
CA GLU A 57 10.71 -0.87 5.24
C GLU A 57 9.83 0.34 4.88
N TRP A 58 10.25 1.54 5.25
CA TRP A 58 9.50 2.77 4.95
C TRP A 58 9.33 2.99 3.44
N ALA A 59 10.37 2.75 2.65
CA ALA A 59 10.31 2.84 1.19
C ALA A 59 9.31 1.84 0.60
N ALA A 60 9.23 0.62 1.15
CA ALA A 60 8.28 -0.39 0.71
C ALA A 60 6.83 0.01 1.02
N ASP A 61 6.57 0.56 2.20
CA ASP A 61 5.24 1.07 2.60
C ASP A 61 4.81 2.25 1.71
N MET A 62 5.71 3.19 1.43
CA MET A 62 5.45 4.31 0.52
C MET A 62 5.17 3.84 -0.91
N ALA A 63 5.95 2.87 -1.42
CA ALA A 63 5.71 2.29 -2.74
C ALA A 63 4.34 1.60 -2.84
N LEU A 64 3.88 0.97 -1.76
CA LEU A 64 2.54 0.40 -1.71
C LEU A 64 1.45 1.50 -1.68
N ALA A 65 1.65 2.54 -0.89
CA ALA A 65 0.74 3.68 -0.82
C ALA A 65 0.60 4.42 -2.17
N ASP A 66 1.71 4.63 -2.88
CA ASP A 66 1.68 5.27 -4.21
C ASP A 66 1.00 4.39 -5.25
N ARG A 67 1.19 3.07 -5.19
CA ARG A 67 0.42 2.14 -6.04
C ARG A 67 -1.09 2.27 -5.80
N ARG A 68 -1.54 2.47 -4.57
CA ARG A 68 -2.98 2.73 -4.28
C ARG A 68 -3.45 4.01 -4.97
N ARG A 69 -2.66 5.08 -4.93
CA ARG A 69 -3.01 6.36 -5.56
C ARG A 69 -3.15 6.22 -7.07
N GLN A 70 -2.24 5.49 -7.73
CA GLN A 70 -2.31 5.24 -9.17
C GLN A 70 -3.56 4.45 -9.59
N HIS A 71 -3.99 3.47 -8.79
CA HIS A 71 -5.23 2.74 -9.05
C HIS A 71 -6.50 3.48 -8.61
N ALA A 72 -6.37 4.54 -7.81
CA ALA A 72 -7.48 5.39 -7.38
C ALA A 72 -7.75 6.56 -8.33
N GLU A 73 -6.88 6.84 -9.31
CA GLU A 73 -7.18 7.83 -10.35
C GLU A 73 -8.44 7.38 -11.12
N PRO A 74 -9.53 8.17 -11.06
CA PRO A 74 -10.74 7.82 -11.78
C PRO A 74 -10.42 7.76 -13.28
N SER A 75 -10.84 6.67 -13.94
CA SER A 75 -10.68 6.54 -15.39
C SER A 75 -11.26 7.79 -16.08
N ARG A 76 -10.68 8.20 -17.23
CA ARG A 76 -11.18 9.37 -17.98
C ARG A 76 -12.71 9.33 -18.19
N HIS A 77 -13.26 8.13 -18.40
CA HIS A 77 -14.70 7.91 -18.53
C HIS A 77 -15.47 8.12 -17.19
N SER A 78 -14.91 7.68 -16.07
CA SER A 78 -15.48 7.92 -14.73
C SER A 78 -15.53 9.42 -14.40
N VAL A 79 -14.47 10.16 -14.71
CA VAL A 79 -14.42 11.63 -14.52
C VAL A 79 -15.46 12.34 -15.36
N VAL A 80 -15.61 11.98 -16.64
CA VAL A 80 -16.61 12.58 -17.54
C VAL A 80 -18.03 12.30 -17.05
N ILE A 81 -18.33 11.08 -16.61
CA ILE A 81 -19.65 10.72 -16.06
C ILE A 81 -19.93 11.50 -14.77
N GLN A 82 -18.95 11.61 -13.87
CA GLN A 82 -19.08 12.37 -12.63
C GLN A 82 -19.24 13.88 -12.89
N MET A 83 -18.48 14.44 -13.83
CA MET A 83 -18.65 15.84 -14.26
C MET A 83 -20.03 16.06 -14.88
N LEU A 84 -20.51 15.17 -15.75
CA LEU A 84 -21.83 15.29 -16.37
C LEU A 84 -22.96 15.21 -15.35
N MET A 85 -22.86 14.33 -14.35
CA MET A 85 -23.83 14.28 -13.24
C MET A 85 -23.81 15.56 -12.40
N PHE A 86 -22.64 16.17 -12.22
CA PHE A 86 -22.50 17.42 -11.46
C PHE A 86 -23.00 18.64 -12.26
N THR A 87 -22.72 18.71 -13.56
CA THR A 87 -23.14 19.83 -14.42
C THR A 87 -24.60 19.75 -14.87
N HIS A 88 -25.15 18.55 -15.08
CA HIS A 88 -26.55 18.34 -15.47
C HIS A 88 -27.43 17.91 -14.30
N GLY A 89 -26.93 18.01 -13.07
CA GLY A 89 -27.62 17.67 -11.84
C GLY A 89 -28.82 18.57 -11.55
N ARG A 90 -29.94 18.30 -12.24
CA ARG A 90 -31.36 18.44 -11.82
C ARG A 90 -32.25 18.62 -13.05
N VAL A 91 -32.47 17.56 -13.83
CA VAL A 91 -33.78 17.44 -14.50
C VAL A 91 -34.76 17.06 -13.41
N ARG A 92 -35.37 18.06 -12.77
CA ARG A 92 -36.59 17.87 -11.98
C ARG A 92 -37.57 17.14 -12.90
N ARG A 93 -38.01 15.93 -12.52
CA ARG A 93 -39.24 15.36 -13.05
C ARG A 93 -40.35 16.37 -12.74
N SER A 94 -40.79 17.07 -13.77
CA SER A 94 -42.07 17.80 -13.75
C SER A 94 -43.19 16.77 -13.85
N PHE A 95 -44.24 17.00 -13.06
CA PHE A 95 -45.43 16.18 -12.81
C PHE A 95 -45.99 15.39 -13.99
#